data_AF-A0AA37X1Y7-F1
#
_entry.id   AF-A0AA37X1Y7-F1
#
_cell.length_a   1.000
_cell.length_b   1.000
_cell.length_c   1.000
_cell.angle_alpha   90.00
_cell.angle_beta   90.00
_cell.angle_gamma   90.00
#
_symmetry.space_group_name_H-M   'P 1'
#
loop_
_entity.id
_entity.type
_entity.pdbx_description
1 polymer ?
#
loop_
_entity_poly.entity_id
_entity_poly.type
_entity_poly.pdbx_seq_one_letter_code
_entity_poly.pdbx_strand_id
1 'polypeptide(L)'
;MANKSVFAATMGRLLPKATARNLAGAKAYTYTEAHGLAQLAMTGTFGDGFYQDAQPQVSRLLEFAEAVEPAFLAKTALHVRAKGHMKDTPAFLLAVLARRDPALFALVFNRVVDSGRMLRSFVQIVRSGQTGRKSLGLGLRRWCRAG
;
A
#
# COMPACT_ATOMS: atom_id res chain seq x y z
N MET A 1 -26.79 16.94 38.51
CA MET A 1 -27.25 15.70 37.84
C MET A 1 -27.43 16.03 36.36
N ALA A 2 -26.77 15.33 35.43
CA ALA A 2 -26.82 15.64 34.00
C ALA A 2 -28.24 15.43 33.43
N ASN A 3 -28.71 16.35 32.59
CA ASN A 3 -30.06 16.32 32.02
C ASN A 3 -30.18 15.21 30.97
N LYS A 4 -30.92 14.14 31.30
CA LYS A 4 -31.07 12.95 30.46
C LYS A 4 -31.81 13.19 29.14
N SER A 5 -32.54 14.29 28.97
CA SER A 5 -33.18 14.64 27.68
C SER A 5 -32.22 15.31 26.70
N VAL A 6 -31.18 15.99 27.20
CA VAL A 6 -30.17 16.69 26.39
C VAL A 6 -28.98 15.78 26.10
N PHE A 7 -28.64 14.89 27.03
CA PHE A 7 -27.57 13.88 26.89
C PHE A 7 -28.11 12.48 26.60
N ALA A 8 -29.34 12.36 26.08
CA ALA A 8 -29.86 11.08 25.62
C ALA A 8 -29.04 10.65 24.39
N ALA A 9 -28.32 9.54 24.50
CA ALA A 9 -27.49 8.99 23.42
C ALA A 9 -28.34 8.36 22.30
N THR A 10 -29.26 9.12 21.70
CA THR A 10 -29.97 8.75 20.47
C THR A 10 -29.00 8.66 19.29
N MET A 11 -27.88 9.39 19.35
CA MET A 11 -26.80 9.32 18.36
C MET A 11 -26.15 7.92 18.27
N GLY A 12 -26.06 7.17 19.37
CA GLY A 12 -25.44 5.83 19.35
C GLY A 12 -26.21 4.78 18.55
N ARG A 13 -27.52 4.98 18.36
CA ARG A 13 -28.42 4.06 17.65
C ARG A 13 -28.46 4.31 16.13
N LEU A 14 -28.07 5.52 15.71
CA LEU A 14 -27.97 5.95 14.31
C LEU A 14 -26.57 5.79 13.73
N LEU A 15 -25.55 5.62 14.58
CA LEU A 15 -24.20 5.33 14.13
C LEU A 15 -24.13 3.92 13.53
N PRO A 16 -23.45 3.74 12.38
CA PRO A 16 -23.28 2.42 11.79
C PRO A 16 -22.65 1.47 12.80
N LYS A 17 -23.12 0.22 12.84
CA LYS A 17 -22.52 -0.77 13.72
C LYS A 17 -21.06 -0.98 13.32
N ALA A 18 -20.18 -1.04 14.32
CA ALA A 18 -18.79 -1.37 14.12
C ALA A 18 -18.66 -2.67 13.30
N THR A 19 -17.87 -2.62 12.23
CA THR A 19 -17.68 -3.72 11.29
C THR A 19 -16.38 -4.50 11.53
N ALA A 20 -15.52 -4.01 12.43
CA ALA A 20 -14.24 -4.64 12.75
C ALA A 20 -13.82 -4.42 14.22
N ARG A 21 -12.70 -5.03 14.60
CA ARG A 21 -11.95 -4.70 15.83
C ARG A 21 -10.52 -4.26 15.47
N ASN A 22 -9.98 -3.31 16.21
CA ASN A 22 -8.58 -2.88 16.06
C ASN A 22 -7.61 -3.85 16.77
N LEU A 23 -6.30 -3.58 16.67
CA LEU A 23 -5.26 -4.41 17.29
C LEU A 23 -5.35 -4.47 18.84
N ALA A 24 -6.00 -3.48 19.47
CA ALA A 24 -6.27 -3.46 20.91
C ALA A 24 -7.62 -4.11 21.27
N GLY A 25 -8.31 -4.73 20.31
CA GLY A 25 -9.60 -5.41 20.51
C GLY A 25 -10.83 -4.49 20.62
N ALA A 26 -10.66 -3.17 20.45
CA ALA A 26 -11.75 -2.20 20.49
C ALA A 26 -12.54 -2.16 19.17
N LYS A 27 -13.81 -1.74 19.24
CA LYS A 27 -14.68 -1.58 18.07
C LYS A 27 -14.07 -0.63 17.04
N ALA A 28 -14.09 -1.03 15.78
CA ALA A 28 -13.56 -0.28 14.65
C ALA A 28 -14.43 -0.49 13.39
N TYR A 29 -14.05 0.18 12.30
CA TYR A 29 -14.69 0.03 11.00
C TYR A 29 -13.67 -0.48 9.98
N THR A 30 -14.10 -1.40 9.12
CA THR A 30 -13.30 -1.91 8.01
C THR A 30 -13.11 -0.82 6.97
N TYR A 31 -11.85 -0.57 6.58
CA TYR A 31 -11.56 0.29 5.44
C TYR A 31 -11.95 -0.40 4.12
N THR A 32 -12.29 0.39 3.11
CA THR A 32 -12.31 -0.13 1.73
C THR A 32 -10.89 -0.46 1.29
N GLU A 33 -10.73 -1.39 0.34
CA GLU A 33 -9.41 -1.81 -0.15
C GLU A 33 -8.57 -0.61 -0.64
N ALA A 34 -9.19 0.32 -1.36
CA ALA A 34 -8.56 1.54 -1.84
C ALA A 34 -8.11 2.48 -0.70
N HIS A 35 -8.93 2.61 0.34
CA HIS A 35 -8.58 3.40 1.51
C HIS A 35 -7.46 2.75 2.30
N GLY A 36 -7.55 1.44 2.57
CA GLY A 36 -6.53 0.67 3.25
C GLY A 36 -5.18 0.74 2.53
N LEU A 37 -5.19 0.60 1.20
CA LEU A 37 -4.00 0.79 0.37
C LEU A 37 -3.45 2.20 0.52
N ALA A 38 -4.25 3.24 0.33
CA ALA A 38 -3.77 4.63 0.38
C ALA A 38 -3.19 5.00 1.74
N GLN A 39 -3.84 4.57 2.82
CA GLN A 39 -3.37 4.81 4.19
C GLN A 39 -2.03 4.12 4.42
N LEU A 40 -1.96 2.80 4.25
CA LEU A 40 -0.73 2.05 4.48
C LEU A 40 0.39 2.47 3.53
N ALA A 41 0.06 2.80 2.28
CA ALA A 41 1.06 3.19 1.31
C ALA A 41 1.65 4.59 1.60
N MET A 42 0.97 5.45 2.35
CA MET A 42 1.47 6.78 2.70
C MET A 42 2.10 6.84 4.10
N THR A 43 1.66 5.98 5.02
CA THR A 43 2.08 6.05 6.44
C THR A 43 2.78 4.80 6.95
N GLY A 44 2.74 3.70 6.20
CA GLY A 44 3.37 2.44 6.60
C GLY A 44 4.89 2.52 6.56
N THR A 45 5.55 1.61 7.28
CA THR A 45 7.01 1.54 7.33
C THR A 45 7.50 0.13 7.03
N PHE A 46 8.49 0.00 6.14
CA PHE A 46 9.12 -1.27 5.77
C PHE A 46 10.23 -1.73 6.74
N GLY A 47 10.21 -1.25 7.98
CA GLY A 47 11.17 -1.62 9.03
C GLY A 47 10.45 -2.07 10.30
N ASP A 48 11.14 -2.85 11.13
CA ASP A 48 10.62 -3.23 12.44
C ASP A 48 10.44 -1.97 13.30
N GLY A 49 9.21 -1.72 13.70
CA GLY A 49 8.86 -0.63 14.62
C GLY A 49 8.70 -1.16 16.04
N PHE A 50 8.79 -0.27 17.03
CA PHE A 50 8.61 -0.62 18.46
C PHE A 50 7.26 -1.29 18.78
N TYR A 51 6.24 -1.08 17.95
CA TYR A 51 4.88 -1.61 18.13
C TYR A 51 4.38 -2.51 16.98
N GLN A 52 5.17 -2.70 15.92
CA GLN A 52 4.74 -3.42 14.72
C GLN A 52 5.92 -4.14 14.06
N ASP A 53 5.77 -5.45 13.87
CA ASP A 53 6.67 -6.23 13.02
C ASP A 53 6.53 -5.78 11.56
N ALA A 54 7.63 -5.74 10.81
CA ALA A 54 7.62 -5.29 9.42
C ALA A 54 6.80 -6.22 8.51
N GLN A 55 6.83 -7.52 8.79
CA GLN A 55 6.28 -8.53 7.88
C GLN A 55 4.75 -8.54 7.75
N PRO A 56 3.98 -8.44 8.86
CA PRO A 56 2.53 -8.27 8.79
C PRO A 56 2.08 -7.04 8.01
N GLN A 57 2.81 -5.91 8.10
CA GLN A 57 2.49 -4.70 7.33
C GLN A 57 2.69 -4.92 5.83
N VAL A 58 3.79 -5.59 5.43
CA VAL A 58 4.05 -5.91 4.03
C VAL A 58 3.00 -6.84 3.46
N SER A 59 2.61 -7.89 4.18
CA SER A 59 1.55 -8.82 3.77
C SER A 59 0.23 -8.08 3.57
N ARG A 60 -0.15 -7.20 4.51
CA ARG A 60 -1.39 -6.43 4.41
C ARG A 60 -1.37 -5.42 3.26
N LEU A 61 -0.22 -4.78 3.02
CA LEU A 61 -0.05 -3.89 1.87
C LEU A 61 -0.19 -4.68 0.56
N LEU A 62 0.36 -5.89 0.50
CA LEU A 62 0.22 -6.78 -0.66
C LEU A 62 -1.24 -7.15 -0.90
N GLU A 63 -1.97 -7.57 0.13
CA GLU A 63 -3.40 -7.90 0.05
C GLU A 63 -4.20 -6.75 -0.57
N PHE A 64 -4.05 -5.53 -0.03
CA PHE A 64 -4.71 -4.35 -0.59
C PHE A 64 -4.25 -4.04 -2.02
N ALA A 65 -2.95 -4.20 -2.31
CA ALA A 65 -2.41 -3.96 -3.66
C ALA A 65 -2.91 -4.98 -4.69
N GLU A 66 -3.22 -6.22 -4.31
CA GLU A 66 -3.89 -7.20 -5.17
C GLU A 66 -5.38 -6.91 -5.34
N ALA A 67 -6.04 -6.39 -4.32
CA ALA A 67 -7.50 -6.21 -4.30
C ALA A 67 -7.99 -4.97 -5.06
N VAL A 68 -7.16 -3.92 -5.20
CA VAL A 68 -7.57 -2.69 -5.92
C VAL A 68 -7.46 -2.84 -7.44
N GLU A 69 -8.11 -1.93 -8.18
CA GLU A 69 -7.93 -1.81 -9.63
C GLU A 69 -6.48 -1.41 -10.00
N PRO A 70 -5.90 -1.97 -11.09
CA PRO A 70 -4.53 -1.64 -11.51
C PRO A 70 -4.29 -0.13 -11.73
N ALA A 71 -5.30 0.58 -12.25
CA ALA A 71 -5.22 2.03 -12.43
C ALA A 71 -5.09 2.79 -11.09
N PHE A 72 -5.77 2.32 -10.04
CA PHE A 72 -5.64 2.89 -8.70
C PHE A 72 -4.27 2.57 -8.11
N LEU A 73 -3.80 1.32 -8.24
CA LEU A 73 -2.47 0.90 -7.81
C LEU A 73 -1.37 1.77 -8.45
N ALA A 74 -1.46 2.01 -9.77
CA ALA A 74 -0.53 2.86 -10.50
C ALA A 74 -0.54 4.32 -10.00
N LYS A 75 -1.72 4.90 -9.80
CA LYS A 75 -1.88 6.26 -9.24
C LYS A 75 -1.30 6.36 -7.84
N THR A 76 -1.52 5.35 -7.00
CA THR A 76 -0.98 5.32 -5.63
C THR A 76 0.54 5.25 -5.65
N ALA A 77 1.15 4.39 -6.48
CA ALA A 77 2.61 4.31 -6.60
C ALA A 77 3.23 5.66 -7.01
N LEU A 78 2.61 6.37 -7.96
CA LEU A 78 3.02 7.72 -8.36
C LEU A 78 2.86 8.73 -7.22
N HIS A 79 1.71 8.72 -6.54
CA HIS A 79 1.39 9.70 -5.51
C HIS A 79 2.31 9.55 -4.29
N VAL A 80 2.50 8.32 -3.83
CA VAL A 80 3.38 7.98 -2.71
C VAL A 80 4.82 8.41 -2.99
N ARG A 81 5.28 8.25 -4.24
CA ARG A 81 6.57 8.77 -4.64
C ARG A 81 6.61 10.30 -4.65
N ALA A 82 5.69 10.93 -5.37
CA ALA A 82 5.74 12.36 -5.65
C ALA A 82 5.41 13.26 -4.43
N LYS A 83 4.56 12.78 -3.52
CA LYS A 83 4.03 13.54 -2.38
C LYS A 83 4.37 12.91 -1.03
N GLY A 84 4.41 11.58 -0.95
CA GLY A 84 4.80 10.88 0.27
C GLY A 84 6.32 10.80 0.47
N HIS A 85 7.11 11.09 -0.57
CA HIS A 85 8.58 10.98 -0.57
C HIS A 85 9.11 9.60 -0.12
N MET A 86 8.28 8.56 -0.25
CA MET A 86 8.65 7.21 0.13
C MET A 86 9.56 6.55 -0.91
N LYS A 87 10.33 5.55 -0.46
CA LYS A 87 11.30 4.83 -1.29
C LYS A 87 10.86 3.41 -1.58
N ASP A 88 10.68 2.60 -0.54
CA ASP A 88 10.43 1.17 -0.70
C ASP A 88 8.98 0.89 -1.10
N THR A 89 8.01 1.60 -0.51
CA THR A 89 6.59 1.46 -0.85
C THR A 89 6.27 1.64 -2.33
N PRO A 90 6.66 2.75 -3.01
CA PRO A 90 6.31 2.91 -4.41
C PRO A 90 7.03 1.90 -5.30
N ALA A 91 8.24 1.47 -4.94
CA ALA A 91 8.93 0.37 -5.63
C ALA A 91 8.22 -0.98 -5.45
N PHE A 92 7.68 -1.24 -4.26
CA PHE A 92 6.88 -2.43 -3.97
C PHE A 92 5.59 -2.47 -4.78
N LEU A 93 4.81 -1.38 -4.77
CA LEU A 93 3.57 -1.28 -5.54
C LEU A 93 3.84 -1.41 -7.05
N LEU A 94 4.96 -0.84 -7.53
CA LEU A 94 5.39 -0.98 -8.91
C LEU A 94 5.74 -2.43 -9.28
N ALA A 95 6.33 -3.20 -8.36
CA ALA A 95 6.62 -4.62 -8.57
C ALA A 95 5.35 -5.47 -8.65
N VAL A 96 4.33 -5.15 -7.85
CA VAL A 96 2.99 -5.77 -7.97
C VAL A 96 2.36 -5.40 -9.33
N LEU A 97 2.38 -4.12 -9.70
CA LEU A 97 1.82 -3.64 -10.97
C LEU A 97 2.49 -4.29 -12.19
N ALA A 98 3.80 -4.54 -12.14
CA ALA A 98 4.53 -5.22 -13.22
C ALA A 98 3.98 -6.62 -13.57
N ARG A 99 3.32 -7.29 -12.60
CA ARG A 99 2.63 -8.56 -12.84
C ARG A 99 1.17 -8.35 -13.26
N ARG A 100 0.47 -7.42 -12.61
CA ARG A 100 -0.98 -7.22 -12.81
C ARG A 100 -1.31 -6.49 -14.11
N ASP A 101 -0.52 -5.48 -14.48
CA ASP A 101 -0.73 -4.69 -15.68
C ASP A 101 0.62 -4.18 -16.25
N PRO A 102 1.25 -4.94 -17.16
CA PRO A 102 2.51 -4.56 -17.79
C PRO A 102 2.44 -3.26 -18.62
N ALA A 103 1.25 -2.89 -19.12
CA ALA A 103 1.07 -1.68 -19.91
C ALA A 103 1.09 -0.45 -19.02
N LEU A 104 0.31 -0.45 -17.93
CA LEU A 104 0.36 0.61 -16.93
C LEU A 104 1.74 0.70 -16.27
N PHE A 105 2.37 -0.43 -15.97
CA PHE A 105 3.75 -0.47 -15.47
C PHE A 105 4.70 0.30 -16.38
N ALA A 106 4.66 0.05 -17.70
CA ALA A 106 5.50 0.73 -18.67
C ALA A 106 5.30 2.25 -18.67
N LEU A 107 4.06 2.71 -18.47
CA LEU A 107 3.72 4.13 -18.44
C LEU A 107 4.24 4.84 -17.18
N VAL A 108 4.26 4.15 -16.03
CA VAL A 108 4.62 4.78 -14.74
C VAL A 108 6.04 4.51 -14.27
N PHE A 109 6.75 3.53 -14.85
CA PHE A 109 8.06 3.08 -14.39
C PHE A 109 9.06 4.23 -14.18
N ASN A 110 9.33 5.04 -15.21
CA ASN A 110 10.30 6.14 -15.15
C ASN A 110 9.88 7.29 -14.22
N ARG A 111 8.59 7.35 -13.83
CA ARG A 111 8.09 8.36 -12.89
C ARG A 111 8.21 7.90 -11.44
N VAL A 112 8.26 6.59 -11.21
CA VAL A 112 8.47 5.99 -9.89
C VAL A 112 9.95 5.72 -9.63
N VAL A 113 10.67 5.21 -10.63
CA VAL A 113 12.10 4.88 -10.61
C VAL A 113 12.87 6.00 -11.31
N ASP A 114 13.10 7.08 -10.57
CA ASP A 114 13.74 8.31 -11.05
C ASP A 114 15.26 8.39 -10.77
N SER A 115 15.83 7.35 -10.15
CA SER A 115 17.20 7.34 -9.68
C SER A 115 17.76 5.93 -9.54
N GLY A 116 19.08 5.78 -9.65
CA GLY A 116 19.75 4.48 -9.51
C GLY A 116 19.53 3.81 -8.14
N ARG A 117 19.33 4.59 -7.07
CA ARG A 117 18.94 4.04 -5.76
C ARG A 117 17.58 3.34 -5.84
N MET A 118 16.61 3.97 -6.46
CA MET A 118 15.26 3.43 -6.62
C MET A 118 15.23 2.20 -7.50
N LEU A 119 16.05 2.20 -8.56
CA LEU A 119 16.19 1.03 -9.41
C LEU A 119 16.72 -0.17 -8.61
N ARG A 120 17.72 0.05 -7.75
CA ARG A 120 18.23 -1.00 -6.85
C ARG A 120 17.16 -1.50 -5.87
N SER A 121 16.41 -0.60 -5.23
CA SER A 121 15.30 -0.98 -4.34
C SER A 121 14.25 -1.83 -5.07
N PHE A 122 13.82 -1.41 -6.26
CA PHE A 122 12.89 -2.17 -7.09
C PHE A 122 13.41 -3.58 -7.42
N VAL A 123 14.66 -3.68 -7.89
CA VAL A 123 15.29 -4.96 -8.22
C VAL A 123 15.39 -5.86 -7.00
N GLN A 124 15.75 -5.31 -5.83
CA GLN A 124 15.81 -6.07 -4.58
C GLN A 124 14.44 -6.62 -4.19
N ILE A 125 13.39 -5.82 -4.28
CA ILE A 125 12.00 -6.26 -3.98
C ILE A 125 11.55 -7.35 -4.96
N VAL A 126 11.84 -7.23 -6.26
CA VAL A 126 11.50 -8.28 -7.22
C VAL A 126 12.28 -9.56 -6.94
N ARG A 127 13.55 -9.47 -6.53
CA ARG A 127 14.35 -10.67 -6.23
C ARG A 127 13.95 -11.35 -4.92
N SER A 128 13.38 -10.62 -3.96
CA SER A 128 12.92 -11.20 -2.68
C SER A 128 11.78 -12.19 -2.86
N GLY A 129 11.02 -12.10 -3.95
CA GLY A 129 9.86 -12.96 -4.20
C GLY A 129 8.60 -12.55 -3.45
N GLN A 130 8.65 -11.50 -2.61
CA GLN A 130 7.52 -11.11 -1.76
C GLN A 130 6.30 -10.62 -2.56
N THR A 131 6.48 -10.15 -3.79
CA THR A 131 5.39 -9.71 -4.69
C THR A 131 4.91 -10.82 -5.65
N GLY A 132 5.30 -12.08 -5.38
CA GLY A 132 4.86 -13.26 -6.13
C GLY A 132 5.71 -13.60 -7.36
N ARG A 133 6.81 -12.87 -7.63
CA ARG A 133 7.81 -13.23 -8.65
C ARG A 133 9.21 -13.10 -8.08
N LYS A 134 10.09 -14.07 -8.35
CA LYS A 134 11.51 -14.07 -7.94
C LYS A 134 12.47 -13.58 -9.04
N SER A 135 11.98 -13.33 -10.25
CA SER A 135 12.82 -13.04 -11.42
C SER A 135 12.41 -11.80 -12.18
N LEU A 136 13.42 -11.06 -12.63
CA LEU A 136 13.30 -10.05 -13.67
C LEU A 136 13.16 -10.80 -15.00
N GLY A 137 11.92 -11.11 -15.40
CA GLY A 137 11.65 -11.67 -16.73
C GLY A 137 12.22 -10.80 -17.85
N LEU A 138 12.31 -11.32 -19.08
CA LEU A 138 12.87 -10.59 -20.24
C LEU A 138 12.25 -9.19 -20.40
N GLY A 139 10.94 -9.06 -20.16
CA GLY A 139 10.22 -7.79 -20.21
C GLY A 139 10.61 -6.77 -19.14
N LEU A 140 11.12 -7.18 -17.97
CA LEU A 140 11.58 -6.29 -16.90
C LEU A 140 13.06 -5.90 -17.06
N ARG A 141 13.87 -6.79 -17.64
CA ARG A 141 15.31 -6.56 -17.87
C ARG A 141 15.58 -5.38 -18.80
N ARG A 142 14.69 -5.08 -19.76
CA ARG A 142 14.83 -3.90 -20.62
C ARG A 142 14.75 -2.59 -19.84
N TRP A 143 13.90 -2.53 -18.81
CA TRP A 143 13.71 -1.33 -18.00
C TRP A 143 14.85 -1.09 -17.03
N CYS A 144 15.53 -2.15 -16.58
CA CYS A 144 16.73 -2.02 -15.75
C CYS A 144 17.98 -1.56 -16.52
N ARG A 145 17.94 -1.57 -17.86
CA ARG A 145 19.06 -1.13 -18.72
C ARG A 145 18.89 0.31 -19.25
N ALA A 146 17.69 0.88 -19.09
CA ALA A 146 17.32 2.18 -19.64
C ALA A 146 17.30 3.30 -18.59
N GLY A 147 17.59 3.00 -17.32
CA GLY A 147 17.59 3.94 -16.20
C GLY A 147 18.91 3.97 -15.44
#